data_AF-A0A5D2TEJ3-F1
#
_entry.id   AF-A0A5D2TEJ3-F1
#
_cell.length_a   1.000
_cell.length_b   1.000
_cell.length_c   1.000
_cell.angle_alpha   90.00
_cell.angle_beta   90.00
_cell.angle_gamma   90.00
#
_symmetry.space_group_name_H-M   'P 1'
#
loop_
_entity.id
_entity.type
_entity.pdbx_description
1 polymer ?
#
loop_
_entity_poly.entity_id
_entity_poly.type
_entity_poly.pdbx_seq_one_letter_code
_entity_poly.pdbx_strand_id
1 'polypeptide(L)' 'MVGDIVFIVVIAFACLRARPKARPTIKLVSQEFLHVKYPIAMPLHKISLIKLKNHEIFMRDESHNK' A
#
# COMPACT_ATOMS: atom_id res chain seq x y z
N MET A 1 -4.07 -8.03 12.09
CA MET A 1 -4.57 -8.69 10.87
C MET A 1 -5.86 -8.07 10.36
N VAL A 2 -7.04 -8.20 11.00
CA VAL A 2 -8.28 -7.57 10.46
C VAL A 2 -8.26 -6.04 10.53
N GLY A 3 -7.80 -5.46 11.65
CA GLY A 3 -7.73 -4.00 11.80
C GLY A 3 -6.81 -3.32 10.78
N ASP A 4 -5.67 -3.96 10.46
CA ASP A 4 -4.73 -3.46 9.46
C ASP A 4 -5.34 -3.50 8.05
N ILE A 5 -6.07 -4.56 7.71
CA ILE A 5 -6.76 -4.68 6.41
C ILE A 5 -7.84 -3.59 6.28
N VAL A 6 -8.69 -3.42 7.30
CA VAL A 6 -9.72 -2.38 7.31
C VAL A 6 -9.08 -1.00 7.15
N PHE A 7 -7.98 -0.73 7.84
CA PHE A 7 -7.26 0.53 7.74
C PHE A 7 -6.71 0.78 6.32
N ILE A 8 -6.04 -0.21 5.71
CA ILE A 8 -5.50 -0.12 4.34
C ILE A 8 -6.63 0.14 3.34
N VAL A 9 -7.75 -0.57 3.47
CA VAL A 9 -8.93 -0.42 2.59
C VAL A 9 -9.53 0.98 2.74
N VAL A 10 -9.64 1.51 3.96
CA VAL A 10 -10.13 2.88 4.21
C VAL A 10 -9.23 3.93 3.53
N ILE A 11 -7.91 3.79 3.67
CA ILE A 11 -6.96 4.71 3.03
C ILE A 11 -7.06 4.61 1.49
N ALA A 12 -7.16 3.39 0.94
CA ALA A 12 -7.34 3.18 -0.49
C ALA A 12 -8.62 3.85 -1.02
N PHE A 13 -9.75 3.71 -0.33
CA PHE A 13 -10.99 4.39 -0.72
C PHE A 13 -10.90 5.91 -0.64
N ALA A 14 -10.20 6.45 0.36
CA ALA A 14 -9.97 7.88 0.47
C ALA A 14 -9.15 8.41 -0.75
N CYS A 15 -8.17 7.64 -1.22
CA CYS A 15 -7.38 7.95 -2.42
C CYS A 15 -8.21 7.91 -3.72
N LEU A 16 -9.24 7.08 -3.79
CA LEU A 16 -10.10 6.90 -4.98
C LEU A 16 -11.23 7.93 -5.09
N ARG A 17 -11.37 8.85 -4.13
CA ARG A 17 -12.45 9.86 -4.15
C ARG A 17 -12.49 10.63 -5.47
N ALA A 18 -13.68 10.75 -6.08
CA ALA A 18 -13.85 11.43 -7.37
C ALA A 18 -13.34 12.88 -7.32
N ARG A 19 -13.59 13.60 -6.20
CA ARG A 19 -13.12 14.96 -5.98
C ARG A 19 -11.63 14.97 -5.60
N PRO A 20 -10.73 15.57 -6.40
CA PRO A 20 -9.29 15.55 -6.12
C PRO A 20 -8.93 16.20 -4.78
N LYS A 21 -9.58 17.32 -4.41
CA LYS A 21 -9.35 18.03 -3.15
C LYS A 21 -9.77 17.26 -1.89
N ALA A 22 -10.60 16.21 -2.05
CA ALA A 22 -11.04 15.37 -0.95
C ALA A 22 -10.14 14.14 -0.74
N ARG A 23 -9.18 13.91 -1.64
CA ARG A 23 -8.18 12.84 -1.52
C ARG A 23 -7.12 13.25 -0.51
N PRO A 24 -6.57 12.30 0.25
CA PRO A 24 -5.43 12.58 1.12
C PRO A 24 -4.19 12.89 0.28
N THR A 25 -3.25 13.64 0.87
CA THR A 25 -1.94 13.86 0.24
C THR A 25 -1.08 12.60 0.36
N ILE A 26 -0.18 12.35 -0.60
CA ILE A 26 0.79 11.25 -0.49
C ILE A 26 1.63 11.34 0.79
N LYS A 27 1.92 12.55 1.27
CA LYS A 27 2.62 12.75 2.56
C LYS A 27 1.82 12.15 3.72
N LEU A 28 0.53 12.48 3.83
CA LEU A 28 -0.35 11.94 4.86
C LEU A 28 -0.46 10.42 4.74
N VAL A 29 -0.72 9.91 3.52
CA VAL A 29 -0.81 8.48 3.26
C VAL A 29 0.47 7.77 3.70
N SER A 30 1.64 8.27 3.32
CA SER A 30 2.92 7.66 3.72
C SER A 30 3.13 7.63 5.23
N GLN A 31 2.70 8.66 5.98
CA GLN A 31 2.79 8.69 7.43
C GLN A 31 1.87 7.65 8.08
N GLU A 32 0.63 7.54 7.61
CA GLU A 32 -0.32 6.52 8.07
C GLU A 32 0.24 5.09 7.88
N PHE A 33 0.86 4.82 6.73
CA PHE A 33 1.48 3.52 6.45
C PHE A 33 2.76 3.23 7.26
N LEU A 34 3.49 4.26 7.71
CA LEU A 34 4.64 4.06 8.61
C LEU A 34 4.22 3.62 10.01
N HIS A 35 3.00 3.95 10.43
CA HIS A 35 2.45 3.53 11.72
C HIS A 35 1.85 2.11 11.68
N VAL A 36 1.47 1.62 10.49
CA VAL A 36 1.02 0.24 10.31
C VAL A 36 2.22 -0.70 10.43
N LYS A 37 2.10 -1.75 11.25
CA LYS A 37 3.13 -2.77 11.50
C LYS A 37 3.48 -3.65 10.28
N TYR A 38 3.02 -3.31 9.08
CA TYR A 38 3.51 -3.88 7.84
C TYR A 38 4.64 -2.99 7.35
N PRO A 39 5.91 -3.31 7.67
CA PRO A 39 6.99 -2.66 6.96
C PRO A 39 6.78 -2.99 5.48
N ILE A 40 6.55 -1.97 4.66
CA ILE A 40 6.98 -2.07 3.27
C ILE A 40 8.45 -2.47 3.40
N ALA A 41 8.76 -3.74 3.14
CA ALA A 41 10.03 -4.36 3.51
C ALA A 41 11.24 -3.60 2.92
N MET A 42 10.98 -2.75 1.92
CA MET A 42 11.92 -1.82 1.33
C MET A 42 11.38 -0.38 1.39
N PRO A 43 12.16 0.60 1.90
CA PRO A 43 11.79 2.01 1.85
C PRO A 43 11.45 2.45 0.41
N LEU A 44 10.40 3.26 0.26
CA LEU A 44 9.91 3.69 -1.07
C LEU A 44 11.00 4.36 -1.92
N HIS A 45 11.90 5.14 -1.30
CA HIS A 45 13.02 5.79 -2.00
C HIS A 45 14.08 4.81 -2.54
N LYS A 46 14.07 3.55 -2.11
CA LYS A 46 14.96 2.48 -2.61
C LYS A 46 14.31 1.64 -3.72
N ILE A 47 13.04 1.89 -4.05
CA ILE A 47 12.32 1.18 -5.10
C ILE A 47 12.63 1.83 -6.44
N SER A 48 13.38 1.13 -7.30
CA SER A 48 13.60 1.55 -8.69
C SER A 48 12.29 1.44 -9.49
N LEU A 49 12.08 2.34 -10.46
CA LEU A 49 10.94 2.30 -11.38
C LEU A 49 10.82 0.95 -12.11
N ILE A 50 11.94 0.30 -12.42
CA ILE A 50 11.95 -1.03 -13.04
C ILE A 50 11.35 -2.08 -12.09
N LYS A 51 11.70 -2.00 -10.80
CA LYS A 51 11.12 -2.88 -9.77
C LYS A 51 9.63 -2.62 -9.60
N LEU A 52 9.19 -1.36 -9.63
CA LEU A 52 7.78 -0.98 -9.53
C LEU A 52 6.96 -1.50 -10.71
N LYS A 53 7.47 -1.37 -11.93
CA LYS A 53 6.84 -1.88 -13.16
C LYS A 53 6.68 -3.41 -13.11
N ASN A 54 7.66 -4.11 -12.57
CA ASN A 54 7.65 -5.56 -12.46
C ASN A 54 6.91 -6.07 -11.20
N HIS A 55 6.45 -5.17 -10.32
CA HIS A 55 5.77 -5.51 -9.07
C HIS A 55 4.28 -5.83 -9.31
N GLU A 56 4.02 -6.83 -10.15
CA GLU A 56 2.73 -7.54 -10.19
C GLU A 56 2.57 -8.50 -8.99
N ILE A 57 3.51 -8.46 -8.03
CA ILE A 57 3.85 -9.57 -7.10
C ILE A 57 3.55 -9.20 -5.62
N PHE A 58 2.32 -8.81 -5.29
CA PHE A 58 1.86 -8.93 -3.89
C PHE A 58 0.45 -9.51 -3.76
N MET A 59 -0.10 -10.08 -4.83
CA MET A 59 -1.39 -10.80 -4.82
C MET A 59 -1.24 -12.27 -5.26
N ARG A 60 -0.05 -12.85 -5.13
CA ARG A 60 0.18 -14.28 -5.35
C ARG A 60 1.01 -14.84 -4.21
N ASP A 61 0.35 -15.14 -3.10
CA ASP A 61 0.81 -16.20 -2.22
C ASP A 61 -0.32 -17.24 -2.10
N GLU A 62 0.09 -18.50 -2.01
CA GLU A 62 -0.70 -19.74 -1.92
C GLU A 62 -1.23 -20.36 -3.22
N SER A 63 -0.36 -21.09 -3.91
CA SER A 63 -0.72 -22.41 -4.44
C SER A 63 0.53 -23.24 -4.72
N HIS A 64 0.91 -24.11 -3.78
CA HIS A 64 1.03 -25.55 -3.96
C HIS A 64 1.98 -26.19 -2.93
N ASN A 65 1.33 -26.79 -1.93
CA ASN A 65 1.80 -27.94 -1.18
C ASN A 65 2.37 -29.02 -2.11
N LYS A 66 3.64 -29.40 -1.91
CA LYS A 66 4.09 -30.80 -2.00
C LYS A 66 5.43 -30.99 -1.29
#